data_AF-A0A2D9RU03-F1
#
_entry.id   AF-A0A2D9RU03-F1
#
_cell.length_a   1.000
_cell.length_b   1.000
_cell.length_c   1.000
_cell.angle_alpha   90.00
_cell.angle_beta   90.00
_cell.angle_gamma   90.00
#
_symmetry.space_group_name_H-M   'P 1'
#
loop_
_entity.id
_entity.type
_entity.pdbx_description
1 polymer ?
#
loop_
_entity_poly.entity_id
_entity_poly.type
_entity_poly.pdbx_seq_one_letter_code
_entity_poly.pdbx_strand_id
1 'polypeptide(L)'
;MKNIYTILLLTLVSLTKLNAQVPQGFNYQATVINSSGDLVVNTNVYFKFKIMQGSQTSLPLFTEIHYLPTDDLGQVNLIIGWLQIF
;
A
#
# COMPACT_ATOMS: atom_id res chain seq x y z
N MET A 1 10.01 27.48 -40.93
CA MET A 1 8.75 26.78 -40.60
C MET A 1 8.97 25.45 -39.88
N LYS A 2 9.91 24.59 -40.30
CA LYS A 2 10.16 23.27 -39.68
C LYS A 2 10.46 23.33 -38.16
N ASN A 3 11.18 24.36 -37.71
CA ASN A 3 11.60 24.50 -36.31
C ASN A 3 10.44 24.87 -35.35
N ILE A 4 9.36 25.51 -35.83
CA ILE A 4 8.19 25.86 -35.01
C ILE A 4 7.41 24.60 -34.62
N TYR A 5 7.23 23.66 -35.56
CA TYR A 5 6.58 22.38 -35.26
C TYR A 5 7.39 21.55 -34.26
N THR A 6 8.72 21.64 -34.31
CA THR A 6 9.60 20.97 -33.33
C THR A 6 9.44 21.57 -31.94
N ILE A 7 9.42 22.90 -31.82
CA ILE A 7 9.22 23.59 -30.54
C ILE A 7 7.84 23.30 -29.97
N LEU A 8 6.80 23.31 -30.81
CA LEU A 8 5.42 23.01 -30.42
C LEU A 8 5.25 21.55 -29.94
N LEU A 9 5.92 20.61 -30.61
CA LEU A 9 5.92 19.21 -30.18
C LEU A 9 6.64 19.06 -28.83
N LEU A 10 7.75 19.76 -28.64
CA LEU A 10 8.52 19.72 -27.39
C LEU A 10 7.74 20.30 -26.20
N THR A 11 6.99 21.38 -26.42
CA THR A 11 6.12 21.96 -25.38
C THR A 11 4.88 21.11 -25.10
N LEU A 12 4.34 20.38 -26.09
CA LEU A 12 3.26 19.42 -25.85
C LEU A 12 3.72 18.24 -24.99
N VAL A 13 4.92 17.72 -25.26
CA VAL A 13 5.48 16.58 -24.51
C VAL A 13 5.85 16.98 -23.08
N SER A 14 6.29 18.21 -22.82
CA SER A 14 6.61 18.65 -21.45
C SER A 14 5.40 18.89 -20.55
N LEU A 15 4.19 18.98 -21.12
CA LEU A 15 2.93 19.11 -20.37
C LEU A 15 2.36 17.75 -19.91
N THR A 16 2.85 16.63 -20.44
CA THR A 16 2.50 15.32 -19.89
C THR A 16 3.25 15.15 -18.57
N LYS A 17 2.59 15.51 -17.47
CA LYS A 17 3.10 15.21 -16.13
C LYS A 17 3.28 13.70 -16.00
N LEU A 18 4.49 13.22 -16.20
CA LEU A 18 4.93 11.87 -15.83
C LEU A 18 5.02 11.78 -14.30
N ASN A 19 3.89 11.95 -13.61
CA ASN A 19 3.79 11.49 -12.25
C ASN A 19 3.70 9.98 -12.33
N ALA A 20 4.81 9.29 -12.07
CA ALA A 20 4.69 7.94 -11.56
C ALA A 20 3.95 8.07 -10.22
N GLN A 21 2.62 7.89 -10.23
CA GLN A 21 1.90 7.79 -8.97
C GLN A 21 2.49 6.60 -8.23
N VAL A 22 3.08 6.87 -7.07
CA VAL A 22 3.51 5.81 -6.17
C VAL A 22 2.28 4.93 -5.93
N PRO A 23 2.36 3.59 -6.09
CA PRO A 23 1.22 2.72 -5.85
C PRO A 23 0.56 3.10 -4.53
N GLN A 24 -0.76 3.27 -4.56
CA GLN A 24 -1.59 3.63 -3.41
C GLN A 24 -1.68 2.44 -2.43
N GLY A 25 -0.54 1.93 -1.95
CA GLY A 25 -0.43 0.69 -1.22
C GLY A 25 -0.70 -0.56 -2.05
N PHE A 26 -0.66 -1.71 -1.38
CA PHE A 26 -1.01 -3.02 -1.95
C PHE A 26 -2.05 -3.72 -1.08
N ASN A 27 -2.99 -4.42 -1.73
CA ASN A 27 -4.02 -5.19 -1.05
C ASN A 27 -3.40 -6.41 -0.36
N TYR A 28 -3.81 -6.66 0.86
CA TYR A 28 -3.38 -7.78 1.68
C TYR A 28 -4.58 -8.44 2.34
N GLN A 29 -4.68 -9.75 2.21
CA GLN A 29 -5.75 -10.54 2.80
C GLN A 29 -5.15 -11.63 3.69
N ALA A 30 -5.69 -11.82 4.88
CA ALA A 30 -5.25 -12.83 5.82
C ALA A 30 -6.42 -13.43 6.59
N THR A 31 -6.29 -14.70 6.96
CA THR A 31 -7.22 -15.39 7.87
C THR A 31 -6.55 -15.54 9.23
N VAL A 32 -7.26 -15.13 10.29
CA VAL A 32 -6.77 -15.13 11.66
C VAL A 32 -7.29 -16.37 12.39
N ILE A 33 -6.37 -17.15 12.97
CA ILE A 33 -6.66 -18.29 13.83
C ILE A 33 -6.05 -18.07 15.22
N ASN A 34 -6.67 -18.67 16.23
CA ASN A 34 -6.14 -18.70 17.59
C ASN A 34 -5.09 -19.82 17.75
N SER A 35 -4.51 -19.95 18.94
CA SER A 35 -3.51 -21.00 19.23
C SER A 35 -4.04 -22.43 19.16
N SER A 36 -5.36 -22.61 19.24
CA SER A 36 -6.05 -23.90 19.11
C SER A 36 -6.38 -24.24 17.65
N GLY A 37 -6.18 -23.31 16.72
CA GLY A 37 -6.51 -23.47 15.31
C GLY A 37 -7.92 -23.02 14.92
N ASP A 38 -8.71 -22.47 15.85
CA ASP A 38 -10.06 -21.98 15.54
C ASP A 38 -10.00 -20.61 14.87
N LEU A 39 -10.94 -20.34 13.97
CA LEU A 39 -11.11 -19.04 13.34
C LEU A 39 -11.45 -17.97 14.40
N VAL A 40 -10.72 -16.86 14.36
CA VAL A 40 -11.05 -15.66 15.13
C VAL A 40 -12.03 -14.85 14.31
N VAL A 41 -13.33 -15.07 14.50
CA VAL A 41 -14.40 -14.40 13.74
C VAL A 41 -14.93 -13.15 14.46
N ASN A 42 -15.37 -12.14 13.70
CA ASN A 42 -16.04 -10.93 14.22
C ASN A 42 -15.32 -10.25 15.40
N THR A 43 -13.99 -10.28 15.40
CA THR A 43 -13.18 -9.84 16.53
C THR A 43 -12.14 -8.83 16.07
N ASN A 44 -12.03 -7.71 16.79
CA ASN A 44 -11.01 -6.71 16.52
C ASN A 44 -9.60 -7.25 16.79
N VAL A 45 -8.73 -7.12 15.80
CA VAL A 45 -7.34 -7.57 15.83
C VAL A 45 -6.39 -6.45 15.44
N TYR A 46 -5.16 -6.51 15.95
CA TYR A 46 -4.10 -5.56 15.62
C TYR A 46 -3.10 -6.18 14.63
N PHE A 47 -2.82 -5.46 13.56
CA PHE A 47 -1.71 -5.75 12.66
C PHE A 47 -0.70 -4.63 12.73
N LYS A 48 0.59 -4.99 12.80
CA LYS A 48 1.70 -4.03 12.71
C LYS A 48 2.61 -4.45 11.58
N PHE A 49 2.63 -3.67 10.50
CA PHE A 49 3.52 -3.91 9.38
C PHE A 49 4.76 -3.04 9.49
N LYS A 50 5.93 -3.64 9.25
CA LYS A 50 7.20 -2.95 9.10
C LYS A 50 7.64 -3.10 7.65
N ILE A 51 7.77 -1.99 6.94
CA ILE A 51 8.19 -1.98 5.54
C ILE A 51 9.68 -1.69 5.48
N MET A 52 10.44 -2.66 4.95
CA MET A 52 11.90 -2.61 4.83
C MET A 52 12.28 -2.28 3.39
N GLN A 53 13.32 -1.47 3.17
CA GLN A 53 13.87 -1.20 1.85
C GLN A 53 15.32 -1.69 1.76
N GLY A 54 15.68 -2.27 0.59
CA GLY A 54 17.04 -2.71 0.26
C GLY A 54 17.45 -4.06 0.86
N SER A 55 17.26 -4.25 2.17
CA SER A 55 17.58 -5.50 2.89
C SER A 55 16.45 -5.88 3.87
N GLN A 56 16.28 -7.17 4.12
CA GLN A 56 15.36 -7.68 5.15
C GLN A 56 15.83 -7.36 6.58
N THR A 57 17.11 -7.06 6.76
CA THR A 57 17.73 -6.74 8.06
C THR A 57 17.97 -5.25 8.29
N SER A 58 17.55 -4.38 7.36
CA SER A 58 17.68 -2.93 7.54
C SER A 58 16.78 -2.43 8.67
N LEU A 59 16.79 -1.12 8.94
CA LEU A 59 15.77 -0.53 9.79
C LEU A 59 14.48 -0.33 8.97
N PRO A 60 13.28 -0.47 9.59
CA PRO A 60 12.04 -0.23 8.89
C PRO A 60 11.99 1.21 8.37
N LEU A 61 11.74 1.37 7.07
CA LEU A 61 11.52 2.67 6.46
C LEU A 61 10.16 3.23 6.88
N PHE A 62 9.17 2.35 7.02
CA PHE A 62 7.82 2.71 7.44
C PHE A 62 7.26 1.66 8.41
N THR A 63 6.42 2.11 9.33
CA THR A 63 5.68 1.23 10.23
C THR A 63 4.25 1.73 10.33
N GLU A 64 3.30 0.83 10.12
CA GLU A 64 1.87 1.11 10.19
C GLU A 64 1.18 0.13 11.12
N ILE A 65 0.05 0.58 11.67
CA ILE A 65 -0.78 -0.21 12.57
C ILE A 65 -2.21 -0.16 12.03
N HIS A 66 -2.83 -1.34 11.92
CA HIS A 66 -4.23 -1.49 11.56
C HIS A 66 -5.01 -2.12 12.70
N TYR A 67 -6.21 -1.61 12.95
CA TYR A 67 -7.12 -2.10 13.98
C TYR A 67 -8.52 -2.23 13.38
N LEU A 68 -8.91 -3.46 13.08
CA LEU A 68 -10.14 -3.78 12.37
C LEU A 68 -10.65 -5.17 12.80
N PRO A 69 -11.96 -5.42 12.68
CA PRO A 69 -12.51 -6.73 12.94
C PRO A 69 -12.22 -7.71 11.80
N THR A 70 -12.10 -8.99 12.14
CA THR A 70 -12.25 -10.10 11.20
C THR A 70 -13.71 -10.26 10.77
N ASP A 71 -13.96 -10.88 9.62
CA ASP A 71 -15.30 -11.25 9.18
C ASP A 71 -15.76 -12.62 9.73
N ASP A 72 -16.90 -13.11 9.23
CA ASP A 72 -17.50 -14.41 9.59
C ASP A 72 -16.63 -15.62 9.18
N LEU A 73 -15.62 -15.41 8.34
CA LEU A 73 -14.63 -16.41 7.92
C LEU A 73 -13.28 -16.20 8.61
N GLY A 74 -13.20 -15.30 9.58
CA GLY A 74 -11.97 -14.94 10.28
C GLY A 74 -11.00 -14.15 9.41
N GLN A 75 -11.45 -13.58 8.30
CA GLN A 75 -10.62 -12.91 7.32
C GLN A 75 -10.56 -11.39 7.56
N VAL A 76 -9.42 -10.79 7.22
CA VAL A 76 -9.23 -9.34 7.13
C VAL A 76 -8.79 -8.94 5.73
N ASN A 77 -9.21 -7.75 5.32
CA ASN A 77 -8.79 -7.11 4.08
C ASN A 77 -8.13 -5.77 4.42
N LEU A 78 -6.89 -5.60 3.99
CA LEU A 78 -5.99 -4.51 4.38
C LEU A 78 -5.36 -3.89 3.15
N ILE A 79 -5.04 -2.61 3.22
CA ILE A 79 -4.18 -1.94 2.22
C ILE A 79 -2.92 -1.51 2.96
N ILE A 80 -1.78 -2.12 2.60
CA ILE A 80 -0.49 -1.87 3.22
C ILE A 80 0.28 -0.81 2.44
N GLY A 81 0.94 0.11 3.14
CA GLY A 81 1.67 1.22 2.53
C GLY A 81 0.77 2.39 2.13
N TRP A 82 -0.46 2.43 2.65
CA TRP A 82 -1.31 3.62 2.58
C TRP A 82 -0.94 4.59 3.69
N LEU A 83 -0.81 5.87 3.35
CA LEU A 83 -0.59 6.92 4.34
C LEU A 83 -1.90 7.14 5.11
N GLN A 84 -2.11 6.42 6.22
CA GLN A 84 -3.17 6.75 7.17
C GLN A 84 -2.74 8.04 7.88
N ILE A 85 -3.10 9.18 7.31
CA ILE A 85 -2.99 10.48 7.97
C ILE A 85 -3.90 10.40 9.21
N PHE A 86 -3.32 10.54 10.40
CA PHE A 86 -4.06 10.61 11.66
C PHE A 86 -5.00 11.82 11.68
#